data_AF-A0A8X6JG37-F1
#
_entry.id   AF-A0A8X6JG37-F1
#
_cell.length_a   1.000
_cell.length_b   1.000
_cell.length_c   1.000
_cell.angle_alpha   90.00
_cell.angle_beta   90.00
_cell.angle_gamma   90.00
#
_symmetry.space_group_name_H-M   'P 1'
#
loop_
_entity.id
_entity.type
_entity.pdbx_description
1 polymer ?
#
loop_
_entity_poly.entity_id
_entity_poly.type
_entity_poly.pdbx_seq_one_letter_code
_entity_poly.pdbx_strand_id
1 'polypeptide(L)' 'MEFSSASWNDNKKVLLLSTYVGAELAETLISYDKKLKTNVRASCLRTINEYAQAGDVDLMGSFIGRYRIRIKSSK' A
#
# COMPACT_ATOMS: atom_id res chain seq x y z
N MET A 1 -24.83 -5.95 -6.64
CA MET A 1 -23.42 -5.61 -6.43
C MET A 1 -23.22 -5.53 -4.94
N GLU A 2 -22.53 -6.49 -4.33
CA GLU A 2 -22.26 -6.48 -2.89
C GLU A 2 -20.94 -5.76 -2.63
N PHE A 3 -20.91 -4.94 -1.58
CA PHE A 3 -19.72 -4.20 -1.17
C PHE A 3 -19.25 -4.75 0.17
N SER A 4 -17.97 -5.12 0.24
CA SER A 4 -17.29 -5.47 1.48
C SER A 4 -16.48 -4.28 1.97
N SER A 5 -16.61 -3.96 3.25
CA SER A 5 -15.81 -2.91 3.90
C SER A 5 -14.84 -3.51 4.91
N ALA A 6 -13.57 -3.12 4.83
CA ALA A 6 -12.54 -3.52 5.77
C ALA A 6 -11.90 -2.29 6.42
N SER A 7 -11.83 -2.27 7.75
CA SER A 7 -11.09 -1.24 8.49
C SER A 7 -9.74 -1.77 8.93
N TRP A 8 -8.66 -1.05 8.61
CA TRP A 8 -7.32 -1.37 9.06
C TRP A 8 -6.77 -0.26 9.96
N ASN A 9 -6.25 -0.65 11.11
CA ASN A 9 -5.59 0.24 12.05
C ASN A 9 -4.09 -0.07 12.03
N ASP A 10 -3.32 0.75 11.31
CA ASP A 10 -1.87 0.84 11.46
C ASP A 10 -1.55 2.10 12.27
N ASN A 11 -0.81 3.07 11.73
CA ASN A 11 -0.56 4.35 12.40
C ASN A 11 -1.78 5.30 12.36
N LYS A 12 -2.66 5.13 11.37
CA LYS A 12 -3.95 5.82 11.22
C LYS A 12 -5.00 4.81 10.78
N LYS A 13 -6.26 5.08 11.10
CA LYS A 13 -7.38 4.24 10.67
C LYS A 13 -7.63 4.45 9.18
N VAL A 14 -7.57 3.37 8.41
CA VAL A 14 -7.87 3.35 6.97
C VAL A 14 -9.11 2.49 6.76
N LEU A 15 -10.02 2.95 5.91
CA LEU A 15 -11.22 2.21 5.52
C LEU A 15 -11.16 1.91 4.04
N LEU A 16 -11.23 0.62 3.69
CA LEU A 16 -11.16 0.10 2.33
C LEU A 16 -12.54 -0.45 1.97
N LEU A 17 -13.00 -0.15 0.77
CA LEU A 17 -14.24 -0.69 0.19
C LEU A 17 -13.87 -1.49 -1.06
N SER A 18 -14.29 -2.75 -1.11
CA SER A 18 -14.00 -3.65 -2.24
C SER A 18 -15.27 -4.36 -2.68
N THR A 19 -15.42 -4.54 -3.98
CA THR A 19 -16.45 -5.40 -4.61
C THR A 19 -15.88 -6.74 -5.05
N TYR A 20 -14.58 -6.97 -4.81
CA TYR A 20 -13.83 -8.12 -5.33
C TYR A 20 -13.46 -9.12 -4.24
N VAL A 21 -12.95 -8.64 -3.10
CA VAL A 21 -12.48 -9.50 -2.00
C VAL A 21 -13.19 -9.09 -0.71
N GLY A 22 -13.89 -10.06 -0.11
CA GLY A 22 -14.54 -9.95 1.20
C GLY A 22 -13.53 -9.88 2.36
N ALA A 23 -13.99 -10.01 3.60
CA ALA A 23 -13.14 -10.11 4.79
C ALA A 23 -12.38 -11.46 4.90
N GLU A 24 -12.03 -12.08 3.77
CA GLU A 24 -11.52 -13.45 3.74
C GLU A 24 -10.01 -13.49 4.01
N LEU A 25 -9.70 -14.32 5.01
CA LEU A 25 -8.43 -14.79 5.58
C LEU A 25 -7.19 -13.89 5.51
N ALA A 26 -6.75 -13.53 6.72
CA ALA A 26 -5.54 -12.78 6.99
C ALA A 26 -4.30 -13.52 6.46
N GLU A 27 -3.65 -12.93 5.46
CA GLU A 27 -2.32 -13.36 5.02
C GLU A 27 -1.27 -12.79 5.97
N THR A 28 -0.21 -13.56 6.20
CA THR A 28 0.93 -13.08 6.99
C THR A 28 1.83 -12.27 6.07
N LEU A 29 1.81 -10.95 6.20
CA LEU A 29 2.70 -10.07 5.47
C LEU A 29 3.94 -9.74 6.27
N ILE A 30 5.04 -9.60 5.54
CA ILE A 30 6.29 -9.05 6.06
C ILE A 30 6.22 -7.54 5.83
N SER A 31 6.00 -6.77 6.89
CA SER A 31 6.05 -5.30 6.85
C SER A 31 7.31 -4.81 7.56
N TYR A 32 7.92 -3.74 7.03
CA TYR A 32 9.07 -3.11 7.68
C TYR A 32 8.58 -2.14 8.75
N ASP A 33 8.89 -2.41 10.01
CA ASP A 33 8.61 -1.47 11.10
C ASP A 33 9.74 -0.43 11.19
N LYS A 34 9.42 0.84 10.94
CA LYS A 34 10.38 1.95 11.01
C LYS A 34 10.90 2.20 12.43
N LYS A 35 10.13 1.88 13.47
CA LYS A 35 10.53 2.06 14.88
C LYS A 35 11.54 0.99 15.28
N LEU A 36 11.26 -0.27 14.93
CA LEU A 36 12.13 -1.40 15.23
C LEU A 36 13.27 -1.58 14.22
N LYS A 37 13.19 -0.89 13.08
CA LYS A 37 14.10 -1.01 11.92
C LYS A 37 14.24 -2.46 11.42
N THR A 38 13.21 -3.27 11.59
CA THR A 38 13.20 -4.69 11.24
C THR A 38 11.93 -5.06 10.50
N ASN A 39 12.03 -6.16 9.74
CA ASN A 39 10.89 -6.78 9.10
C ASN A 39 10.11 -7.60 10.13
N VAL A 40 8.83 -7.28 10.32
CA VAL A 40 7.91 -7.96 11.22
C VAL A 40 6.83 -8.70 10.42
N ARG A 41 6.44 -9.88 10.92
CA ARG A 41 5.33 -10.64 10.36
C ARG A 41 4.04 -10.17 11.02
N ALA A 42 3.17 -9.54 10.23
CA ALA A 42 1.87 -9.05 10.67
C ALA A 42 0.76 -9.74 9.88
N SER A 43 -0.30 -10.18 10.58
CA SER A 43 -1.52 -10.66 9.94
C SER A 43 -2.29 -9.47 9.37
N CYS A 44 -2.55 -9.46 8.06
CA CYS A 44 -3.37 -8.43 7.43
C CYS A 44 -4.39 -9.05 6.48
N LEU A 45 -5.53 -8.38 6.30
CA LEU A 45 -6.54 -8.78 5.33
C LEU A 45 -5.97 -8.70 3.90
N ARG A 46 -6.31 -9.68 3.06
CA ARG A 46 -5.84 -9.74 1.66
C ARG A 46 -6.14 -8.47 0.86
N THR A 47 -7.27 -7.81 1.12
CA THR A 47 -7.62 -6.51 0.51
C THR A 47 -6.58 -5.42 0.79
N ILE A 48 -5.95 -5.45 1.97
CA ILE A 48 -4.90 -4.49 2.36
C ILE A 48 -3.62 -4.80 1.60
N ASN A 49 -3.28 -6.08 1.43
CA ASN A 49 -2.11 -6.52 0.67
C ASN A 49 -2.18 -6.03 -0.79
N GLU A 50 -3.31 -6.28 -1.45
CA GLU A 50 -3.53 -5.87 -2.83
C GLU A 50 -3.50 -4.33 -2.98
N TYR A 51 -4.06 -3.59 -2.01
CA TYR A 51 -3.97 -2.13 -2.00
C TYR A 51 -2.52 -1.63 -1.81
N ALA A 52 -1.73 -2.28 -0.95
CA ALA A 52 -0.35 -1.88 -0.70
C ALA A 52 0.53 -1.97 -1.97
N GLN A 53 0.21 -2.90 -2.89
CA GLN A 53 0.87 -2.99 -4.19
C GLN A 53 0.58 -1.78 -5.09
N ALA A 54 -0.50 -1.02 -4.86
CA ALA A 54 -0.74 0.24 -5.59
C ALA A 54 0.32 1.32 -5.30
N GLY A 55 1.17 1.14 -4.28
CA GLY A 55 2.35 1.97 -4.05
C GLY A 55 3.41 1.93 -5.17
N ASP A 56 3.30 0.99 -6.11
CA ASP A 56 4.21 0.88 -7.27
C ASP A 56 4.18 2.13 -8.17
N VAL A 57 3.07 2.87 -8.17
CA VAL A 57 2.95 4.16 -8.88
C VAL A 57 3.88 5.23 -8.29
N ASP A 58 4.04 5.27 -6.97
CA ASP A 58 4.94 6.22 -6.29
C ASP A 58 6.42 5.86 -6.50
N LEU A 59 6.71 4.55 -6.59
CA LEU A 59 8.04 4.05 -6.94
C LEU A 59 8.42 4.45 -8.37
N MET A 60 7.51 4.28 -9.33
CA MET A 60 7.72 4.73 -10.70
C MET A 60 7.91 6.26 -10.78
N GLY A 61 7.12 7.03 -10.04
CA GLY A 61 7.29 8.48 -9.90
C GLY A 61 8.68 8.85 -9.34
N SER A 62 9.16 8.10 -8.35
CA SER A 62 10.49 8.29 -7.75
C SER A 62 11.62 8.01 -8.74
N PHE A 63 11.50 6.97 -9.57
CA PHE A 63 12.47 6.69 -10.63
C PHE A 63 12.49 7.77 -11.69
N ILE A 64 11.31 8.24 -12.13
CA ILE A 64 11.22 9.38 -13.06
C ILE A 64 11.85 10.62 -12.42
N GLY A 65 11.56 10.92 -11.15
CA GLY A 65 12.13 12.08 -10.46
C GLY A 65 13.66 12.01 -10.29
N ARG A 66 14.21 10.82 -10.07
CA ARG A 66 15.65 10.61 -9.87
C ARG A 66 16.45 10.60 -11.18
N TYR A 67 15.89 9.98 -12.23
CA TYR A 67 16.61 9.76 -13.49
C TYR A 67 16.23 10.72 -14.61
N ARG A 68 15.17 11.53 -14.46
CA ARG A 68 14.84 12.57 -15.45
C ARG A 68 15.81 13.75 -15.31
N ILE A 69 16.60 13.97 -16.35
CA ILE A 69 17.33 15.23 -16.55
C ILE A 69 16.29 16.34 -16.55
N ARG A 70 16.35 17.24 -15.55
CA ARG A 70 15.50 18.44 -15.49
C ARG A 70 15.93 19.39 -16.60
N ILE A 71 15.40 19.18 -17.81
CA ILE A 71 15.49 20.17 -18.87
C ILE A 71 14.56 21.31 -18.46
N LYS A 72 15.14 22.41 -17.97
CA LYS A 72 14.39 23.65 -17.76
C LYS A 72 13.93 24.16 -19.13
N SER A 73 12.64 24.09 -19.40
CA SER A 73 12.03 24.74 -20.55
C SER A 73 11.66 26.17 -20.15
N SER A 74 11.96 27.16 -20.99
CA SER A 74 11.58 28.57 -20.77
C SER A 74 10.20 28.90 -21.36
N LYS A 75 9.31 27.91 -21.43
CA LYS A 75 7.90 28.13 -21.80
C LYS A 75 7.12 28.63 -20.59
#